data_AF-A0A1V4BW34-F1
#
_entry.id   AF-A0A1V4BW34-F1
#
_cell.length_a   1.000
_cell.length_b   1.000
_cell.length_c   1.000
_cell.angle_alpha   90.00
_cell.angle_beta   90.00
_cell.angle_gamma   90.00
#
_symmetry.space_group_name_H-M   'P 1'
#
loop_
_entity.id
_entity.type
_entity.pdbx_description
1 polymer ?
#
loop_
_entity_poly.entity_id
_entity_poly.type
_entity_poly.pdbx_seq_one_letter_code
_entity_poly.pdbx_strand_id
1 'polypeptide(L)'
;MLRIVGDLKENSNLEFSLAQQSLQTFQIQEIADFSTNSHLVNFIPLGEELFNSVLIKDLSLEFGFKNELPTLININSETSTKDWEVIPEIITLKNMGIVIQSKYNFIGNELSLVFGGNIYATLNIGQDYQISIPFQDGNLWIITIIPNQGNVLPGLLDLAHFIGKDSLKNSVENGLNNLDLGAISIDDITIAFDLNLKKIIYVSLLSSITFLGARINLYTQLPDFQFAGSLDRNSNISLKALIEHYFAKADDFPELDITELSLTAYPSESLYSIHTIIQDVWDFKIASSSIAIAELELELTKSGNSISGSITASLMVVDVSVFIIAKSPENRGNGWQFEGKTATGNEIHLGRLINELARKFGTDTTLPSSVSDLIIENIGVSFNTKTKDFTFTCESQFPIDHQNIDITVNINILRQLDLSYKKHFDGHITIGSLKFALIFDTDQTSTKFLAAYHDDQTVKVKDLIG
;
A
#
# COMPACT_ATOMS: atom_id res chain seq x y z
N MET A 1 -11.84 -44.90 35.97
CA MET A 1 -11.80 -44.01 37.15
C MET A 1 -10.52 -43.23 37.07
N LEU A 2 -10.60 -41.91 36.90
CA LEU A 2 -9.45 -41.02 36.95
C LEU A 2 -8.88 -41.00 38.38
N ARG A 3 -7.57 -41.17 38.55
CA ARG A 3 -6.91 -41.07 39.85
C ARG A 3 -6.09 -39.79 39.87
N ILE A 4 -6.35 -38.94 40.86
CA ILE A 4 -5.70 -37.64 41.04
C ILE A 4 -4.97 -37.67 42.38
N VAL A 5 -3.75 -37.14 42.42
CA VAL A 5 -2.97 -36.92 43.67
C VAL A 5 -2.93 -35.42 43.94
N GLY A 6 -3.12 -35.04 45.19
CA GLY A 6 -3.05 -33.65 45.63
C GLY A 6 -1.90 -33.45 46.62
N ASP A 7 -1.11 -32.41 46.41
CA ASP A 7 -0.01 -32.00 47.28
C ASP A 7 -0.26 -30.60 47.83
N LEU A 8 -0.23 -30.46 49.16
CA LEU A 8 -0.27 -29.16 49.82
C LEU A 8 1.12 -28.51 49.77
N LYS A 9 1.22 -27.32 49.17
CA LYS A 9 2.47 -26.55 49.09
C LYS A 9 2.53 -25.47 50.17
N GLU A 10 3.76 -25.07 50.52
CA GLU A 10 4.03 -24.07 51.57
C GLU A 10 3.48 -22.67 51.26
N ASN A 11 3.23 -22.37 49.99
CA ASN A 11 2.80 -21.05 49.47
C ASN A 11 1.28 -20.83 49.48
N SER A 12 0.52 -21.59 50.26
CA SER A 12 -0.94 -21.57 50.27
C SER A 12 -1.59 -22.04 48.95
N ASN A 13 -0.94 -22.98 48.26
CA ASN A 13 -1.44 -23.60 47.04
C ASN A 13 -1.68 -25.11 47.27
N LEU A 14 -2.73 -25.63 46.68
CA LEU A 14 -3.00 -27.06 46.60
C LEU A 14 -2.88 -27.47 45.13
N GLU A 15 -1.89 -28.30 44.82
CA GLU A 15 -1.61 -28.74 43.45
C GLU A 15 -2.13 -30.17 43.26
N PHE A 16 -2.86 -30.40 42.18
CA PHE A 16 -3.38 -31.70 41.81
C PHE A 16 -2.86 -32.12 40.45
N SER A 17 -2.47 -33.38 40.34
CA SER A 17 -2.01 -33.99 39.08
C SER A 17 -2.55 -35.41 38.91
N LEU A 18 -2.45 -35.94 37.69
CA LEU A 18 -2.79 -37.34 37.44
C LEU A 18 -1.83 -38.27 38.21
N ALA A 19 -2.39 -39.21 38.98
CA ALA A 19 -1.62 -40.23 39.68
C ALA A 19 -0.89 -41.19 38.74
N GLN A 20 -1.49 -41.41 37.56
CA GLN A 20 -1.02 -42.27 36.50
C GLN A 20 -1.77 -41.92 35.21
N GLN A 21 -1.21 -42.28 34.05
CA GLN A 21 -1.91 -42.11 32.79
C GLN A 21 -3.22 -42.92 32.80
N SER A 22 -4.32 -42.24 32.48
CA SER A 22 -5.64 -42.87 32.36
C SER A 22 -5.80 -43.47 30.96
N LEU A 23 -6.57 -44.55 30.84
CA LEU A 23 -7.09 -45.06 29.56
C LEU A 23 -8.58 -44.72 29.37
N GLN A 24 -9.17 -44.02 30.33
CA GLN A 24 -10.55 -43.56 30.25
C GLN A 24 -10.65 -42.36 29.31
N THR A 25 -11.60 -42.43 28.38
CA THR A 25 -11.92 -41.33 27.47
C THR A 25 -13.11 -40.53 27.99
N PHE A 26 -13.15 -39.25 27.62
CA PHE A 26 -14.19 -38.28 27.95
C PHE A 26 -14.64 -37.57 26.68
N GLN A 27 -15.83 -36.96 26.71
CA GLN A 27 -16.20 -36.01 25.66
C GLN A 27 -15.45 -34.70 25.90
N ILE A 28 -15.00 -34.02 24.84
CA ILE A 28 -14.32 -32.73 25.00
C ILE A 28 -15.22 -31.70 25.69
N GLN A 29 -16.54 -31.81 25.47
CA GLN A 29 -17.53 -30.96 26.13
C GLN A 29 -17.48 -31.13 27.66
N GLU A 30 -17.36 -32.36 28.17
CA GLU A 30 -17.25 -32.63 29.61
C GLU A 30 -15.96 -32.01 30.20
N ILE A 31 -14.85 -32.08 29.45
CA ILE A 31 -13.57 -31.50 29.83
C ILE A 31 -13.66 -29.97 29.86
N ALA A 32 -14.26 -29.37 28.83
CA ALA A 32 -14.48 -27.93 28.73
C ALA A 32 -15.43 -27.42 29.82
N ASP A 33 -16.51 -28.15 30.09
CA ASP A 33 -17.48 -27.86 31.15
C ASP A 33 -16.80 -27.83 32.52
N PHE A 34 -16.03 -28.88 32.83
CA PHE A 34 -15.27 -28.97 34.08
C PHE A 34 -14.27 -27.81 34.23
N SER A 35 -13.54 -27.49 33.17
CA SER A 35 -12.42 -26.54 33.25
C SER A 35 -12.86 -25.08 33.23
N THR A 36 -14.00 -24.78 32.60
CA THR A 36 -14.40 -23.41 32.28
C THR A 36 -15.80 -23.05 32.75
N ASN A 37 -16.49 -23.92 33.49
CA ASN A 37 -17.90 -23.73 33.88
C ASN A 37 -18.78 -23.45 32.64
N SER A 38 -18.63 -24.30 31.63
CA SER A 38 -19.33 -24.27 30.33
C SER A 38 -19.03 -23.08 29.41
N HIS A 39 -18.17 -22.13 29.80
CA HIS A 39 -17.87 -20.96 28.98
C HIS A 39 -17.17 -21.30 27.65
N LEU A 40 -16.40 -22.39 27.58
CA LEU A 40 -15.67 -22.80 26.37
C LEU A 40 -16.49 -23.71 25.43
N VAL A 41 -17.63 -24.24 25.85
CA VAL A 41 -18.39 -25.26 25.07
C VAL A 41 -18.86 -24.74 23.71
N ASN A 42 -19.12 -23.44 23.57
CA ASN A 42 -19.53 -22.86 22.29
C ASN A 42 -18.37 -22.59 21.32
N PHE A 43 -17.12 -22.76 21.76
CA PHE A 43 -15.91 -22.45 21.01
C PHE A 43 -15.18 -23.70 20.51
N ILE A 44 -15.71 -24.88 20.82
CA ILE A 44 -15.19 -26.18 20.39
C ILE A 44 -15.99 -26.69 19.18
N PRO A 45 -15.37 -27.48 18.30
CA PRO A 45 -16.03 -28.04 17.13
C PRO A 45 -17.01 -29.16 17.52
N LEU A 46 -18.24 -28.78 17.87
CA LEU A 46 -19.31 -29.72 18.22
C LEU A 46 -19.82 -30.42 16.96
N GLY A 47 -19.93 -31.76 17.00
CA GLY A 47 -20.49 -32.57 15.91
C GLY A 47 -19.53 -33.56 15.26
N GLU A 48 -18.21 -33.43 15.51
CA GLU A 48 -17.24 -34.42 15.04
C GLU A 48 -17.09 -35.55 16.06
N GLU A 49 -17.31 -36.80 15.62
CA GLU A 49 -17.29 -37.97 16.53
C GLU A 49 -15.97 -38.13 17.29
N LEU A 50 -14.86 -37.67 16.72
CA LEU A 50 -13.53 -37.79 17.32
C LEU A 50 -13.40 -37.02 18.65
N PHE A 51 -14.21 -35.98 18.87
CA PHE A 51 -14.23 -35.22 20.11
C PHE A 51 -15.14 -35.83 21.18
N ASN A 52 -15.89 -36.89 20.86
CA ASN A 52 -16.69 -37.63 21.84
C ASN A 52 -15.85 -38.65 22.62
N SER A 53 -14.60 -38.89 22.21
CA SER A 53 -13.70 -39.85 22.85
C SER A 53 -12.26 -39.31 22.85
N VAL A 54 -11.95 -38.56 23.91
CA VAL A 54 -10.67 -37.87 24.13
C VAL A 54 -10.03 -38.42 25.40
N LEU A 55 -8.74 -38.75 25.33
CA LEU A 55 -7.96 -39.23 26.46
C LEU A 55 -7.24 -38.06 27.15
N ILE A 56 -7.39 -37.93 28.47
CA ILE A 56 -6.60 -36.96 29.24
C ILE A 56 -5.20 -37.52 29.46
N LYS A 57 -4.19 -36.86 28.88
CA LYS A 57 -2.77 -37.20 29.06
C LYS A 57 -2.15 -36.54 30.27
N ASP A 58 -2.54 -35.30 30.53
CA ASP A 58 -2.06 -34.52 31.65
C ASP A 58 -3.17 -33.63 32.22
N LEU A 59 -3.14 -33.44 33.53
CA LEU A 59 -4.04 -32.56 34.28
C LEU A 59 -3.20 -31.88 35.34
N SER A 60 -3.22 -30.55 35.35
CA SER A 60 -2.71 -29.73 36.44
C SER A 60 -3.83 -28.84 36.94
N LEU A 61 -4.22 -29.02 38.20
CA LEU A 61 -5.18 -28.16 38.89
C LEU A 61 -4.46 -27.53 40.09
N GLU A 62 -4.36 -26.21 40.10
CA GLU A 62 -3.81 -25.46 41.21
C GLU A 62 -4.92 -24.66 41.88
N PHE A 63 -5.08 -24.82 43.19
CA PHE A 63 -6.07 -24.11 43.98
C PHE A 63 -5.38 -23.27 45.06
N GLY A 64 -5.36 -21.95 44.85
CA GLY A 64 -4.96 -20.99 45.86
C GLY A 64 -6.06 -20.78 46.91
N PHE A 65 -5.75 -20.99 48.19
CA PHE A 65 -6.71 -20.77 49.29
C PHE A 65 -6.61 -19.37 49.93
N LYS A 66 -6.08 -18.39 49.19
CA LYS A 66 -6.12 -16.95 49.51
C LYS A 66 -6.75 -16.19 48.34
N ASN A 67 -7.50 -15.12 48.62
CA ASN A 67 -8.23 -14.37 47.59
C ASN A 67 -7.34 -13.79 46.46
N GLU A 68 -6.05 -13.58 46.73
CA GLU A 68 -5.09 -13.07 45.75
C GLU A 68 -4.51 -14.17 44.84
N LEU A 69 -4.66 -15.44 45.22
CA LEU A 69 -4.10 -16.56 44.48
C LEU A 69 -5.15 -17.09 43.48
N PRO A 70 -4.77 -17.29 42.21
CA PRO A 70 -5.69 -17.84 41.23
C PRO A 70 -5.93 -19.34 41.46
N THR A 71 -7.05 -19.84 40.93
CA THR A 71 -7.18 -21.25 40.59
C THR A 71 -6.81 -21.43 39.12
N LEU A 72 -5.87 -22.32 38.83
CA LEU A 72 -5.42 -22.62 37.46
C LEU A 72 -5.82 -24.05 37.11
N ILE A 73 -6.37 -24.25 35.92
CA ILE A 73 -6.69 -25.58 35.39
C ILE A 73 -6.02 -25.68 34.02
N ASN A 74 -5.15 -26.67 33.86
CA ASN A 74 -4.53 -27.02 32.58
C ASN A 74 -4.81 -28.49 32.29
N ILE A 75 -5.40 -28.77 31.14
CA ILE A 75 -5.69 -30.13 30.69
C ILE A 75 -5.07 -30.32 29.32
N ASN A 76 -4.21 -31.34 29.20
CA ASN A 76 -3.66 -31.80 27.93
C ASN A 76 -4.26 -33.16 27.59
N SER A 77 -4.78 -33.27 26.38
CA SER A 77 -5.49 -34.44 25.92
C SER A 77 -5.02 -34.89 24.54
N GLU A 78 -5.32 -36.13 24.19
CA GLU A 78 -5.16 -36.68 22.85
C GLU A 78 -6.48 -37.27 22.36
N THR A 79 -6.75 -37.19 21.07
CA THR A 79 -7.93 -37.83 20.50
C THR A 79 -7.67 -39.33 20.33
N SER A 80 -8.75 -40.12 20.24
CA SER A 80 -8.66 -41.47 19.68
C SER A 80 -7.96 -41.43 18.30
N THR A 81 -7.28 -42.52 17.91
CA THR A 81 -6.37 -42.61 16.74
C THR A 81 -7.01 -42.36 15.35
N LYS A 82 -8.19 -41.74 15.28
CA LYS A 82 -8.85 -41.34 14.04
C LYS A 82 -8.27 -40.01 13.58
N ASP A 83 -7.94 -39.93 12.30
CA ASP A 83 -7.60 -38.67 11.63
C ASP A 83 -8.84 -37.79 11.52
N TRP A 84 -8.67 -36.47 11.61
CA TRP A 84 -9.77 -35.51 11.38
C TRP A 84 -9.72 -34.99 9.96
N GLU A 85 -10.67 -35.43 9.14
CA GLU A 85 -10.90 -34.88 7.81
C GLU A 85 -11.68 -33.57 7.93
N VAL A 86 -10.96 -32.48 8.18
CA VAL A 86 -11.51 -31.12 8.32
C VAL A 86 -12.12 -30.66 7.00
N ILE A 87 -11.42 -30.92 5.90
CA ILE A 87 -11.88 -30.65 4.54
C ILE A 87 -11.59 -31.89 3.70
N PRO A 88 -12.61 -32.55 3.13
CA PRO A 88 -12.42 -33.75 2.35
C PRO A 88 -11.33 -33.61 1.27
N GLU A 89 -10.43 -34.59 1.20
CA GLU A 89 -9.32 -34.67 0.22
C GLU A 89 -8.28 -33.53 0.25
N ILE A 90 -8.42 -32.55 1.15
CA ILE A 90 -7.55 -31.37 1.24
C ILE A 90 -6.89 -31.28 2.61
N ILE A 91 -7.68 -31.20 3.70
CA ILE A 91 -7.17 -31.03 5.06
C ILE A 91 -7.53 -32.26 5.89
N THR A 92 -6.53 -33.10 6.11
CA THR A 92 -6.60 -34.24 7.05
C THR A 92 -5.57 -34.03 8.15
N LEU A 93 -6.03 -33.91 9.39
CA LEU A 93 -5.21 -33.71 10.57
C LEU A 93 -4.94 -35.03 11.27
N LYS A 94 -3.67 -35.24 11.64
CA LYS A 94 -3.19 -36.46 12.31
C LYS A 94 -2.58 -36.13 13.66
N ASN A 95 -2.37 -37.15 14.50
CA ASN A 95 -1.69 -37.01 15.80
C ASN A 95 -2.25 -35.87 16.67
N MET A 96 -3.58 -35.82 16.77
CA MET A 96 -4.25 -34.68 17.39
C MET A 96 -4.16 -34.68 18.90
N GLY A 97 -3.83 -33.51 19.45
CA GLY A 97 -3.88 -33.17 20.85
C GLY A 97 -4.77 -31.96 21.10
N ILE A 98 -5.27 -31.83 22.32
CA ILE A 98 -6.12 -30.70 22.73
C ILE A 98 -5.61 -30.17 24.06
N VAL A 99 -5.39 -28.87 24.13
CA VAL A 99 -5.03 -28.18 25.37
C VAL A 99 -6.15 -27.23 25.75
N ILE A 100 -6.63 -27.34 27.00
CA ILE A 100 -7.58 -26.40 27.62
C ILE A 100 -6.90 -25.79 28.83
N GLN A 101 -6.97 -24.46 28.94
CA GLN A 101 -6.44 -23.72 30.06
C GLN A 101 -7.50 -22.77 30.60
N SER A 102 -7.59 -22.67 31.92
CA SER A 102 -8.42 -21.67 32.58
C SER A 102 -7.76 -21.13 33.83
N LYS A 103 -8.10 -19.88 34.14
CA LYS A 103 -7.66 -19.14 35.31
C LYS A 103 -8.87 -18.45 35.92
N TYR A 104 -9.15 -18.80 37.16
CA TYR A 104 -10.13 -18.12 38.00
C TYR A 104 -9.38 -17.26 39.02
N ASN A 105 -9.71 -15.99 39.12
CA ASN A 105 -9.14 -15.09 40.12
C ASN A 105 -10.14 -14.01 40.52
N PHE A 106 -9.93 -13.38 41.67
CA PHE A 106 -10.73 -12.23 42.08
C PHE A 106 -10.11 -10.92 41.56
N ILE A 107 -10.95 -10.04 41.02
CA ILE A 107 -10.62 -8.64 40.72
C ILE A 107 -11.51 -7.79 41.63
N GLY A 108 -10.95 -7.27 42.72
CA GLY A 108 -11.75 -6.71 43.81
C GLY A 108 -12.60 -7.80 44.48
N ASN A 109 -13.93 -7.67 44.41
CA ASN A 109 -14.88 -8.66 44.95
C ASN A 109 -15.56 -9.50 43.85
N GLU A 110 -15.18 -9.32 42.58
CA GLU A 110 -15.77 -10.04 41.46
C GLU A 110 -14.87 -11.19 41.03
N LEU A 111 -15.49 -12.35 40.76
CA LEU A 111 -14.81 -13.50 40.17
C LEU A 111 -14.59 -13.24 38.67
N SER A 112 -13.34 -13.30 38.24
CA SER A 112 -12.93 -13.23 36.85
C SER A 112 -12.49 -14.60 36.36
N LEU A 113 -12.81 -14.90 35.09
CA LEU A 113 -12.41 -16.12 34.40
C LEU A 113 -11.71 -15.74 33.09
N VAL A 114 -10.48 -16.21 32.92
CA VAL A 114 -9.77 -16.20 31.64
C VAL A 114 -9.60 -17.64 31.21
N PHE A 115 -9.96 -17.95 29.98
CA PHE A 115 -9.88 -19.31 29.44
C PHE A 115 -9.47 -19.30 27.97
N GLY A 116 -8.98 -20.43 27.51
CA GLY A 116 -8.64 -20.64 26.11
C GLY A 116 -8.24 -22.09 25.87
N GLY A 117 -8.00 -22.40 24.61
CA GLY A 117 -7.49 -23.71 24.25
C GLY A 117 -7.11 -23.76 22.79
N ASN A 118 -6.34 -24.80 22.46
CA ASN A 118 -5.87 -25.05 21.11
C ASN A 118 -5.97 -26.55 20.81
N ILE A 119 -6.24 -26.87 19.55
CA ILE A 119 -6.01 -28.17 18.97
C ILE A 119 -4.63 -28.15 18.33
N TYR A 120 -3.78 -29.10 18.69
CA TYR A 120 -2.50 -29.34 18.03
C TYR A 120 -2.62 -30.57 17.15
N ALA A 121 -2.00 -30.55 15.99
CA ALA A 121 -2.02 -31.69 15.08
C ALA A 121 -0.83 -31.67 14.13
N THR A 122 -0.72 -32.72 13.33
CA THR A 122 0.17 -32.80 12.17
C THR A 122 -0.65 -32.63 10.89
N LEU A 123 -0.23 -31.71 10.02
CA LEU A 123 -0.78 -31.49 8.69
C LEU A 123 0.29 -31.78 7.63
N ASN A 124 -0.07 -32.52 6.57
CA ASN A 124 0.84 -32.84 5.48
C ASN A 124 0.69 -31.83 4.33
N ILE A 125 1.77 -31.12 4.01
CA ILE A 125 1.90 -30.19 2.87
C ILE A 125 3.20 -30.53 2.15
N GLY A 126 3.21 -31.63 1.39
CA GLY A 126 4.43 -32.20 0.79
C GLY A 126 5.38 -32.88 1.81
N GLN A 127 5.36 -32.40 3.05
CA GLN A 127 5.94 -33.01 4.24
C GLN A 127 5.07 -32.70 5.46
N ASP A 128 5.37 -33.33 6.59
CA ASP A 128 4.60 -33.16 7.83
C ASP A 128 4.99 -31.88 8.59
N TYR A 129 3.99 -31.10 8.97
CA TYR A 129 4.13 -29.89 9.78
C TYR A 129 3.29 -29.97 11.04
N GLN A 130 3.82 -29.48 12.15
CA GLN A 130 3.02 -29.26 13.36
C GLN A 130 2.16 -28.02 13.16
N ILE A 131 0.93 -28.07 13.66
CA ILE A 131 -0.01 -26.96 13.56
C ILE A 131 -0.68 -26.67 14.91
N SER A 132 -1.24 -25.47 15.03
CA SER A 132 -2.15 -25.09 16.11
C SER A 132 -3.43 -24.51 15.53
N ILE A 133 -4.56 -24.83 16.16
CA ILE A 133 -5.88 -24.31 15.84
C ILE A 133 -6.48 -23.80 17.15
N PRO A 134 -6.55 -22.49 17.39
CA PRO A 134 -7.19 -21.96 18.59
C PRO A 134 -8.68 -22.30 18.59
N PHE A 135 -9.24 -22.48 19.77
CA PHE A 135 -10.70 -22.49 19.93
C PHE A 135 -11.25 -21.10 19.70
N GLN A 136 -12.41 -21.05 19.07
CA GLN A 136 -12.98 -19.79 18.60
C GLN A 136 -14.47 -19.93 18.33
N ASP A 137 -15.14 -18.78 18.39
CA ASP A 137 -16.57 -18.68 18.12
C ASP A 137 -16.84 -18.67 16.61
N GLY A 138 -17.99 -19.22 16.22
CA GLY A 138 -18.43 -19.29 14.84
C GLY A 138 -17.67 -20.32 13.98
N ASN A 139 -17.81 -20.15 12.66
CA ASN A 139 -17.42 -21.17 11.69
C ASN A 139 -16.09 -20.90 10.99
N LEU A 140 -15.48 -19.71 11.14
CA LEU A 140 -14.24 -19.32 10.44
C LEU A 140 -12.99 -19.69 11.24
N TRP A 141 -12.51 -20.92 11.09
CA TRP A 141 -11.39 -21.47 11.85
C TRP A 141 -10.03 -21.20 11.21
N ILE A 142 -9.00 -21.06 12.04
CA ILE A 142 -7.64 -20.71 11.61
C ILE A 142 -6.65 -21.80 12.00
N ILE A 143 -5.86 -22.26 11.04
CA ILE A 143 -4.68 -23.08 11.26
C ILE A 143 -3.45 -22.18 11.16
N THR A 144 -2.61 -22.21 12.20
CA THR A 144 -1.25 -21.66 12.18
C THR A 144 -0.26 -22.81 12.06
N ILE A 145 0.71 -22.68 11.15
CA ILE A 145 1.79 -23.66 11.00
C ILE A 145 2.89 -23.33 12.01
N ILE A 146 3.25 -24.31 12.85
CA ILE A 146 4.38 -24.20 13.77
C ILE A 146 5.63 -24.62 12.99
N PRO A 147 6.63 -23.73 12.80
CA PRO A 147 7.84 -24.07 12.06
C PRO A 147 8.55 -25.27 12.66
N ASN A 148 8.99 -26.20 11.81
CA ASN A 148 9.84 -27.32 12.23
C ASN A 148 11.22 -26.79 12.72
N GLN A 149 12.02 -27.65 13.35
CA GLN A 149 13.39 -27.30 13.72
C GLN A 149 14.15 -26.71 12.51
N GLY A 150 14.78 -25.55 12.71
CA GLY A 150 15.41 -24.78 11.62
C GLY A 150 14.50 -23.74 10.95
N ASN A 151 13.31 -23.48 11.51
CA ASN A 151 12.35 -22.49 11.00
C ASN A 151 11.86 -22.79 9.57
N VAL A 152 11.68 -24.08 9.26
CA VAL A 152 11.25 -24.52 7.92
C VAL A 152 9.72 -24.45 7.83
N LEU A 153 9.23 -23.62 6.92
CA LEU A 153 7.82 -23.51 6.52
C LEU A 153 7.60 -24.09 5.11
N PRO A 154 6.37 -24.46 4.73
CA PRO A 154 6.03 -24.82 3.35
C PRO A 154 6.37 -23.70 2.37
N GLY A 155 6.85 -24.07 1.17
CA GLY A 155 7.06 -23.10 0.09
C GLY A 155 5.73 -22.63 -0.52
N LEU A 156 5.74 -21.45 -1.16
CA LEU A 156 4.53 -20.89 -1.79
C LEU A 156 3.94 -21.83 -2.86
N LEU A 157 4.79 -22.49 -3.64
CA LEU A 157 4.35 -23.45 -4.66
C LEU A 157 3.75 -24.72 -4.06
N ASP A 158 4.25 -25.16 -2.89
CA ASP A 158 3.69 -26.32 -2.18
C ASP A 158 2.32 -25.98 -1.60
N LEU A 159 2.14 -24.77 -1.06
CA LEU A 159 0.85 -24.27 -0.59
C LEU A 159 -0.16 -24.12 -1.73
N ALA A 160 0.27 -23.58 -2.87
CA ALA A 160 -0.55 -23.47 -4.07
C ALA A 160 -1.01 -24.85 -4.57
N HIS A 161 -0.11 -25.83 -4.60
CA HIS A 161 -0.45 -27.21 -4.96
C HIS A 161 -1.37 -27.86 -3.91
N PHE A 162 -1.13 -27.64 -2.63
CA PHE A 162 -1.94 -28.19 -1.54
C PHE A 162 -3.41 -27.79 -1.65
N ILE A 163 -3.70 -26.50 -1.88
CA ILE A 163 -5.08 -25.98 -1.93
C ILE A 163 -5.73 -26.04 -3.32
N GLY A 164 -4.96 -25.90 -4.40
CA GLY A 164 -5.49 -25.73 -5.76
C GLY A 164 -4.87 -26.66 -6.80
N LYS A 165 -4.08 -27.65 -6.35
CA LYS A 165 -3.38 -28.65 -7.17
C LYS A 165 -2.51 -27.98 -8.25
N ASP A 166 -2.21 -28.71 -9.33
CA ASP A 166 -1.29 -28.22 -10.37
C ASP A 166 -1.80 -26.97 -11.10
N SER A 167 -3.11 -26.78 -11.19
CA SER A 167 -3.69 -25.58 -11.82
C SER A 167 -3.24 -24.31 -11.11
N LEU A 168 -3.43 -24.25 -9.78
CA LEU A 168 -3.02 -23.09 -9.00
C LEU A 168 -1.51 -22.97 -8.89
N LYS A 169 -0.79 -24.09 -8.69
CA LYS A 169 0.67 -24.10 -8.67
C LYS A 169 1.27 -23.46 -9.93
N ASN A 170 0.81 -23.88 -11.10
CA ASN A 170 1.30 -23.35 -12.38
C ASN A 170 0.93 -21.87 -12.56
N SER A 171 -0.26 -21.45 -12.09
CA SER A 171 -0.67 -20.04 -12.12
C SER A 171 0.28 -19.16 -11.29
N VAL A 172 0.58 -19.59 -10.05
CA VAL A 172 1.51 -18.89 -9.15
C VAL A 172 2.93 -18.87 -9.74
N GLU A 173 3.44 -20.02 -10.21
CA GLU A 173 4.78 -20.12 -10.81
C GLU A 173 4.94 -19.20 -12.02
N ASN A 174 3.97 -19.17 -12.92
CA ASN A 174 3.97 -18.25 -14.07
C ASN A 174 3.93 -16.78 -13.62
N GLY A 175 3.17 -16.46 -12.58
CA GLY A 175 3.09 -15.10 -12.02
C GLY A 175 4.45 -14.63 -11.47
N LEU A 176 5.15 -15.48 -10.71
CA LEU A 176 6.48 -15.17 -10.17
C LEU A 176 7.53 -15.01 -11.28
N ASN A 177 7.54 -15.93 -12.25
CA ASN A 177 8.48 -15.89 -13.37
C ASN A 177 8.31 -14.64 -14.24
N ASN A 178 7.07 -14.19 -14.46
CA ASN A 178 6.80 -12.99 -15.27
C ASN A 178 7.30 -11.69 -14.63
N LEU A 179 7.51 -11.69 -13.31
CA LEU A 179 7.94 -10.53 -12.56
C LEU A 179 9.43 -10.60 -12.19
N ASP A 180 10.10 -11.69 -12.56
CA ASP A 180 11.47 -12.02 -12.15
C ASP A 180 11.66 -11.92 -10.62
N LEU A 181 10.62 -12.30 -9.87
CA LEU A 181 10.70 -12.35 -8.42
C LEU A 181 11.46 -13.62 -8.04
N GLY A 182 12.60 -13.43 -7.37
CA GLY A 182 13.43 -14.52 -6.86
C GLY A 182 12.73 -15.36 -5.78
N ALA A 183 13.53 -16.14 -5.04
CA ALA A 183 13.00 -16.97 -3.96
C ALA A 183 12.28 -16.12 -2.89
N ILE A 184 11.04 -16.51 -2.58
CA ILE A 184 10.24 -15.90 -1.51
C ILE A 184 10.58 -16.57 -0.19
N SER A 185 11.04 -15.79 0.77
CA SER A 185 11.15 -16.22 2.17
C SER A 185 9.79 -16.08 2.84
N ILE A 186 9.29 -17.14 3.45
CA ILE A 186 8.01 -17.13 4.15
C ILE A 186 8.30 -17.05 5.65
N ASP A 187 7.66 -16.08 6.31
CA ASP A 187 7.84 -15.79 7.73
C ASP A 187 6.66 -16.34 8.55
N ASP A 188 5.45 -16.31 8.01
CA ASP A 188 4.24 -16.83 8.66
C ASP A 188 3.20 -17.33 7.65
N ILE A 189 2.41 -18.34 8.04
CA ILE A 189 1.33 -18.91 7.22
C ILE A 189 0.07 -19.07 8.08
N THR A 190 -1.02 -18.52 7.56
CA THR A 190 -2.37 -18.65 8.13
C THR A 190 -3.29 -19.32 7.11
N ILE A 191 -3.91 -20.43 7.48
CA ILE A 191 -4.94 -21.11 6.66
C ILE A 191 -6.28 -20.94 7.34
N ALA A 192 -7.16 -20.12 6.75
CA ALA A 192 -8.51 -19.92 7.24
C ALA A 192 -9.51 -20.81 6.48
N PHE A 193 -10.40 -21.48 7.21
CA PHE A 193 -11.41 -22.37 6.66
C PHE A 193 -12.76 -22.21 7.36
N ASP A 194 -13.84 -22.52 6.65
CA ASP A 194 -15.16 -22.63 7.24
C ASP A 194 -15.41 -24.10 7.63
N LEU A 195 -15.59 -24.33 8.93
CA LEU A 195 -15.75 -25.67 9.50
C LEU A 195 -17.06 -26.35 9.06
N ASN A 196 -18.13 -25.58 8.87
CA ASN A 196 -19.45 -26.11 8.48
C ASN A 196 -19.55 -26.32 6.97
N LEU A 197 -19.06 -25.36 6.19
CA LEU A 197 -19.02 -25.45 4.73
C LEU A 197 -17.92 -26.38 4.23
N LYS A 198 -17.00 -26.82 5.11
CA LYS A 198 -15.87 -27.70 4.80
C LYS A 198 -15.04 -27.12 3.64
N LYS A 199 -14.69 -25.84 3.75
CA LYS A 199 -14.07 -25.08 2.65
C LYS A 199 -12.96 -24.16 3.13
N ILE A 200 -11.84 -24.13 2.42
CA ILE A 200 -10.79 -23.12 2.63
C ILE A 200 -11.34 -21.76 2.17
N ILE A 201 -11.25 -20.77 3.05
CA ILE A 201 -11.65 -19.39 2.75
C ILE A 201 -10.46 -18.64 2.16
N TYR A 202 -9.30 -18.69 2.83
CA TYR A 202 -8.05 -18.15 2.29
C TYR A 202 -6.84 -18.83 2.92
N VAL A 203 -5.71 -18.75 2.22
CA VAL A 203 -4.38 -18.92 2.81
C VAL A 203 -3.66 -17.60 2.66
N SER A 204 -3.14 -17.04 3.75
CA SER A 204 -2.32 -15.83 3.73
C SER A 204 -0.90 -16.13 4.20
N LEU A 205 0.04 -15.42 3.59
CA LEU A 205 1.46 -15.53 3.89
C LEU A 205 2.03 -14.15 4.20
N LEU A 206 2.73 -14.05 5.32
CA LEU A 206 3.70 -12.99 5.54
C LEU A 206 5.04 -13.49 5.00
N SER A 207 5.64 -12.70 4.11
CA SER A 207 6.81 -13.12 3.35
C SER A 207 7.70 -11.94 3.01
N SER A 208 8.90 -12.23 2.50
CA SER A 208 9.81 -11.23 2.00
C SER A 208 10.62 -11.75 0.82
N ILE A 209 11.05 -10.82 -0.03
CA ILE A 209 11.98 -11.08 -1.12
C ILE A 209 13.17 -10.14 -1.01
N THR A 210 14.30 -10.54 -1.60
CA THR A 210 15.42 -9.64 -1.87
C THR A 210 15.39 -9.30 -3.35
N PHE A 211 15.23 -8.02 -3.68
CA PHE A 211 15.20 -7.52 -5.04
C PHE A 211 16.21 -6.38 -5.18
N LEU A 212 17.18 -6.53 -6.09
CA LEU A 212 18.28 -5.58 -6.30
C LEU A 212 19.00 -5.17 -5.00
N GLY A 213 19.18 -6.10 -4.07
CA GLY A 213 19.83 -5.88 -2.77
C GLY A 213 18.91 -5.32 -1.68
N ALA A 214 17.68 -4.92 -2.03
CA ALA A 214 16.70 -4.38 -1.09
C ALA A 214 15.73 -5.46 -0.60
N ARG A 215 15.30 -5.36 0.67
CA ARG A 215 14.24 -6.22 1.19
C ARG A 215 12.88 -5.62 0.90
N ILE A 216 12.00 -6.38 0.27
CA ILE A 216 10.58 -6.04 0.08
C ILE A 216 9.76 -7.02 0.91
N ASN A 217 8.95 -6.48 1.82
CA ASN A 217 8.01 -7.26 2.62
C ASN A 217 6.73 -7.46 1.81
N LEU A 218 6.19 -8.67 1.81
CA LEU A 218 5.06 -9.09 0.98
C LEU A 218 3.98 -9.75 1.84
N TYR A 219 2.73 -9.38 1.57
CA TYR A 219 1.54 -10.13 1.98
C TYR A 219 0.97 -10.82 0.75
N THR A 220 0.90 -12.15 0.78
CA THR A 220 0.36 -12.96 -0.33
C THR A 220 -0.92 -13.67 0.12
N GLN A 221 -1.89 -13.81 -0.78
CA GLN A 221 -3.13 -14.54 -0.52
C GLN A 221 -3.41 -15.57 -1.62
N LEU A 222 -4.04 -16.68 -1.24
CA LEU A 222 -4.50 -17.77 -2.10
C LEU A 222 -5.91 -18.24 -1.66
N PRO A 223 -6.71 -18.96 -2.48
CA PRO A 223 -6.40 -19.43 -3.85
C PRO A 223 -6.51 -18.35 -4.92
N ASP A 224 -7.14 -17.21 -4.61
CA ASP A 224 -7.10 -16.04 -5.48
C ASP A 224 -5.72 -15.39 -5.32
N PHE A 225 -4.79 -15.82 -6.18
CA PHE A 225 -3.40 -15.41 -6.09
C PHE A 225 -3.31 -13.90 -6.27
N GLN A 226 -3.00 -13.21 -5.19
CA GLN A 226 -2.74 -11.78 -5.14
C GLN A 226 -1.64 -11.50 -4.13
N PHE A 227 -0.91 -10.42 -4.32
CA PHE A 227 0.05 -9.98 -3.33
C PHE A 227 0.19 -8.46 -3.31
N ALA A 228 0.49 -7.94 -2.14
CA ALA A 228 0.84 -6.56 -1.92
C ALA A 228 2.17 -6.51 -1.18
N GLY A 229 2.94 -5.46 -1.39
CA GLY A 229 4.26 -5.35 -0.79
C GLY A 229 4.73 -3.93 -0.61
N SER A 230 5.71 -3.77 0.26
CA SER A 230 6.41 -2.52 0.43
C SER A 230 7.89 -2.74 0.73
N LEU A 231 8.69 -1.75 0.32
CA LEU A 231 10.09 -1.66 0.67
C LEU A 231 10.24 -1.60 2.20
N ASP A 232 11.17 -2.39 2.74
CA ASP A 232 11.50 -2.31 4.15
C ASP A 232 12.05 -0.93 4.52
N ARG A 233 11.70 -0.40 5.69
CA ARG A 233 12.03 0.98 6.09
C ARG A 233 13.52 1.31 6.09
N ASN A 234 14.39 0.30 6.18
CA ASN A 234 15.85 0.47 6.17
C ASN A 234 16.49 -0.01 4.86
N SER A 235 15.70 -0.23 3.82
CA SER A 235 16.17 -0.63 2.50
C SER A 235 15.94 0.49 1.49
N ASN A 236 16.80 0.56 0.49
CA ASN A 236 16.69 1.42 -0.69
C ASN A 236 16.89 0.58 -1.95
N ILE A 237 16.28 1.02 -3.05
CA ILE A 237 16.55 0.45 -4.38
C ILE A 237 17.20 1.53 -5.23
N SER A 238 18.40 1.28 -5.73
CA SER A 238 19.03 2.19 -6.70
C SER A 238 18.14 2.28 -7.96
N LEU A 239 17.71 3.49 -8.32
CA LEU A 239 16.95 3.74 -9.54
C LEU A 239 17.75 3.26 -10.76
N LYS A 240 19.06 3.51 -10.77
CA LYS A 240 19.93 3.07 -11.87
C LYS A 240 19.93 1.56 -12.01
N ALA A 241 20.10 0.82 -10.90
CA ALA A 241 20.05 -0.63 -10.92
C ALA A 241 18.70 -1.17 -11.40
N LEU A 242 17.60 -0.51 -11.03
CA LEU A 242 16.25 -0.86 -11.49
C LEU A 242 16.12 -0.71 -13.02
N ILE A 243 16.61 0.40 -13.57
CA ILE A 243 16.57 0.66 -15.01
C ILE A 243 17.48 -0.31 -15.78
N GLU A 244 18.66 -0.61 -15.26
CA GLU A 244 19.58 -1.61 -15.83
C GLU A 244 18.98 -3.02 -15.84
N HIS A 245 18.21 -3.36 -14.81
CA HIS A 245 17.56 -4.67 -14.70
C HIS A 245 16.45 -4.88 -15.74
N TYR A 246 15.57 -3.88 -15.95
CA TYR A 246 14.40 -4.06 -16.82
C TYR A 246 14.55 -3.53 -18.26
N PHE A 247 15.43 -2.56 -18.50
CA PHE A 247 15.51 -1.89 -19.80
C PHE A 247 16.85 -2.11 -20.50
N ALA A 248 17.94 -1.47 -20.02
CA ALA A 248 19.29 -1.55 -20.58
C ALA A 248 20.25 -0.65 -19.78
N LYS A 249 21.47 -0.45 -20.32
CA LYS A 249 22.50 0.46 -19.79
C LYS A 249 21.92 1.83 -19.40
N ALA A 250 22.22 2.26 -18.19
CA ALA A 250 21.67 3.47 -17.58
C ALA A 250 22.78 4.51 -17.29
N ASP A 251 23.77 4.64 -18.19
CA ASP A 251 24.92 5.53 -17.99
C ASP A 251 24.52 6.99 -17.71
N ASP A 252 23.45 7.45 -18.36
CA ASP A 252 22.93 8.82 -18.26
C ASP A 252 21.86 8.98 -17.18
N PHE A 253 21.50 7.91 -16.46
CA PHE A 253 20.57 7.99 -15.33
C PHE A 253 21.30 8.47 -14.07
N PRO A 254 20.63 9.27 -13.24
CA PRO A 254 21.21 9.73 -11.99
C PRO A 254 21.34 8.59 -10.98
N GLU A 255 22.34 8.72 -10.11
CA GLU A 255 22.46 7.89 -8.91
C GLU A 255 21.44 8.41 -7.88
N LEU A 256 20.23 7.87 -7.91
CA LEU A 256 19.14 8.17 -6.97
C LEU A 256 18.66 6.90 -6.31
N ASP A 257 18.26 7.02 -5.04
CA ASP A 257 17.67 5.92 -4.29
C ASP A 257 16.14 6.06 -4.21
N ILE A 258 15.46 4.99 -4.57
CA ILE A 258 14.04 4.79 -4.25
C ILE A 258 13.97 4.46 -2.76
N THR A 259 13.40 5.38 -1.99
CA THR A 259 13.29 5.32 -0.53
C THR A 259 11.95 4.73 -0.09
N GLU A 260 10.93 4.81 -0.93
CA GLU A 260 9.65 4.13 -0.72
C GLU A 260 9.25 3.42 -2.00
N LEU A 261 8.78 2.19 -1.85
CA LEU A 261 8.14 1.45 -2.92
C LEU A 261 6.97 0.68 -2.31
N SER A 262 5.81 0.78 -2.94
CA SER A 262 4.66 -0.07 -2.69
C SER A 262 4.18 -0.69 -3.99
N LEU A 263 3.72 -1.93 -3.90
CA LEU A 263 3.25 -2.68 -5.05
C LEU A 263 2.02 -3.49 -4.68
N THR A 264 1.15 -3.69 -5.67
CA THR A 264 0.02 -4.62 -5.57
C THR A 264 -0.16 -5.32 -6.90
N ALA A 265 -0.50 -6.61 -6.85
CA ALA A 265 -0.77 -7.43 -8.02
C ALA A 265 -1.97 -8.34 -7.79
N TYR A 266 -2.89 -8.34 -8.75
CA TYR A 266 -3.97 -9.30 -8.94
C TYR A 266 -3.82 -9.93 -10.34
N PRO A 267 -2.95 -10.94 -10.49
CA PRO A 267 -2.68 -11.57 -11.78
C PRO A 267 -3.91 -12.08 -12.55
N SER A 268 -4.90 -12.64 -11.84
CA SER A 268 -6.16 -13.14 -12.42
C SER A 268 -6.95 -12.03 -13.13
N GLU A 269 -6.90 -10.80 -12.61
CA GLU A 269 -7.56 -9.61 -13.16
C GLU A 269 -6.65 -8.80 -14.10
N SER A 270 -5.39 -9.21 -14.26
CA SER A 270 -4.37 -8.41 -14.95
C SER A 270 -4.23 -6.98 -14.40
N LEU A 271 -4.42 -6.83 -13.08
CA LEU A 271 -4.31 -5.56 -12.38
C LEU A 271 -3.00 -5.51 -11.59
N TYR A 272 -2.19 -4.49 -11.84
CA TYR A 272 -0.91 -4.28 -11.18
C TYR A 272 -0.73 -2.80 -10.89
N SER A 273 -0.24 -2.46 -9.71
CA SER A 273 0.10 -1.09 -9.33
C SER A 273 1.47 -1.03 -8.68
N ILE A 274 2.23 -0.01 -9.03
CA ILE A 274 3.52 0.33 -8.41
C ILE A 274 3.48 1.81 -8.08
N HIS A 275 3.88 2.14 -6.87
CA HIS A 275 4.10 3.50 -6.41
C HIS A 275 5.49 3.59 -5.79
N THR A 276 6.27 4.59 -6.19
CA THR A 276 7.64 4.79 -5.70
C THR A 276 7.92 6.25 -5.39
N ILE A 277 8.68 6.51 -4.34
CA ILE A 277 9.16 7.85 -3.96
C ILE A 277 10.69 7.84 -3.91
N ILE A 278 11.28 8.90 -4.44
CA ILE A 278 12.70 9.23 -4.35
C ILE A 278 12.81 10.58 -3.64
N GLN A 279 13.43 10.57 -2.46
CA GLN A 279 13.64 11.78 -1.65
C GLN A 279 14.91 12.55 -2.05
N ASP A 280 15.84 11.89 -2.74
CA ASP A 280 17.05 12.52 -3.24
C ASP A 280 16.74 13.64 -4.23
N VAL A 281 17.55 14.71 -4.18
CA VAL A 281 17.47 15.81 -5.13
C VAL A 281 18.25 15.44 -6.38
N TRP A 282 17.56 15.30 -7.49
CA TRP A 282 18.17 15.14 -8.79
C TRP A 282 18.68 16.47 -9.34
N ASP A 283 20.00 16.61 -9.42
CA ASP A 283 20.67 17.73 -10.07
C ASP A 283 20.69 17.54 -11.61
N PHE A 284 19.55 17.79 -12.25
CA PHE A 284 19.37 17.59 -13.69
C PHE A 284 20.17 18.59 -14.49
N LYS A 285 21.12 18.11 -15.30
CA LYS A 285 21.98 18.95 -16.15
C LYS A 285 21.26 19.36 -17.42
N ILE A 286 21.21 20.67 -17.68
CA ILE A 286 20.64 21.23 -18.90
C ILE A 286 21.57 22.31 -19.46
N ALA A 287 22.04 22.09 -20.70
CA ALA A 287 23.09 22.89 -21.33
C ALA A 287 24.28 23.14 -20.39
N SER A 288 24.58 24.40 -20.05
CA SER A 288 25.65 24.78 -19.12
C SER A 288 25.16 25.03 -17.68
N SER A 289 23.91 24.67 -17.34
CA SER A 289 23.31 24.86 -16.03
C SER A 289 22.73 23.56 -15.47
N SER A 290 22.10 23.66 -14.30
CA SER A 290 21.35 22.57 -13.72
C SER A 290 20.07 23.04 -13.05
N ILE A 291 19.14 22.09 -12.90
CA ILE A 291 17.84 22.29 -12.25
C ILE A 291 17.73 21.22 -11.18
N ALA A 292 17.48 21.64 -9.94
CA ALA A 292 17.18 20.73 -8.86
C ALA A 292 15.72 20.24 -9.00
N ILE A 293 15.56 18.93 -9.08
CA ILE A 293 14.28 18.23 -9.07
C ILE A 293 14.22 17.40 -7.80
N ALA A 294 13.21 17.60 -6.98
CA ALA A 294 13.02 16.94 -5.69
C ALA A 294 11.63 16.30 -5.61
N GLU A 295 11.41 15.50 -4.57
CA GLU A 295 10.10 14.87 -4.28
C GLU A 295 9.59 14.08 -5.48
N LEU A 296 10.47 13.31 -6.12
CA LEU A 296 10.08 12.53 -7.29
C LEU A 296 9.20 11.37 -6.85
N GLU A 297 8.02 11.30 -7.44
CA GLU A 297 7.06 10.23 -7.21
C GLU A 297 6.61 9.68 -8.56
N LEU A 298 6.54 8.35 -8.63
CA LEU A 298 6.11 7.61 -9.82
C LEU A 298 4.97 6.70 -9.41
N GLU A 299 3.88 6.79 -10.16
CA GLU A 299 2.75 5.87 -10.11
C GLU A 299 2.59 5.18 -11.46
N LEU A 300 2.48 3.86 -11.44
CA LEU A 300 2.20 3.05 -12.62
C LEU A 300 1.07 2.09 -12.30
N THR A 301 0.06 2.05 -13.15
CA THR A 301 -1.02 1.08 -13.06
C THR A 301 -1.20 0.39 -14.39
N LYS A 302 -1.27 -0.95 -14.35
CA LYS A 302 -1.70 -1.78 -15.47
C LYS A 302 -3.05 -2.37 -15.14
N SER A 303 -4.03 -2.21 -16.04
CA SER A 303 -5.34 -2.85 -15.95
C SER A 303 -5.67 -3.50 -17.30
N GLY A 304 -5.66 -4.83 -17.34
CA GLY A 304 -5.73 -5.59 -18.59
C GLY A 304 -4.56 -5.24 -19.52
N ASN A 305 -4.88 -4.69 -20.70
CA ASN A 305 -3.88 -4.23 -21.69
C ASN A 305 -3.55 -2.74 -21.58
N SER A 306 -4.25 -2.00 -20.71
CA SER A 306 -4.02 -0.58 -20.48
C SER A 306 -2.88 -0.39 -19.49
N ILE A 307 -2.04 0.60 -19.74
CA ILE A 307 -1.03 1.08 -18.79
C ILE A 307 -1.21 2.59 -18.69
N SER A 308 -1.44 3.07 -17.49
CA SER A 308 -1.45 4.49 -17.14
C SER A 308 -0.40 4.74 -16.07
N GLY A 309 -0.08 6.01 -15.88
CA GLY A 309 0.83 6.40 -14.84
C GLY A 309 1.07 7.89 -14.79
N SER A 310 1.73 8.31 -13.73
CA SER A 310 2.16 9.68 -13.56
C SER A 310 3.54 9.75 -12.94
N ILE A 311 4.27 10.81 -13.28
CA ILE A 311 5.49 11.22 -12.60
C ILE A 311 5.22 12.61 -12.05
N THR A 312 5.37 12.78 -10.75
CA THR A 312 5.26 14.05 -10.03
C THR A 312 6.62 14.44 -9.47
N ALA A 313 6.88 15.75 -9.43
CA ALA A 313 8.08 16.28 -8.78
C ALA A 313 7.92 17.77 -8.47
N SER A 314 8.81 18.28 -7.63
CA SER A 314 8.97 19.70 -7.35
C SER A 314 10.29 20.19 -7.98
N LEU A 315 10.25 21.30 -8.71
CA LEU A 315 11.44 21.95 -9.26
C LEU A 315 11.56 23.39 -8.77
N MET A 316 12.79 23.87 -8.58
CA MET A 316 13.03 25.25 -8.18
C MET A 316 13.43 26.11 -9.39
N VAL A 317 12.64 27.16 -9.66
CA VAL A 317 12.90 28.15 -10.71
C VAL A 317 12.81 29.55 -10.12
N VAL A 318 13.93 30.27 -10.13
CA VAL A 318 14.02 31.65 -9.61
C VAL A 318 13.47 31.77 -8.19
N ASP A 319 13.98 30.90 -7.31
CA ASP A 319 13.59 30.81 -5.89
C ASP A 319 12.11 30.45 -5.63
N VAL A 320 11.36 30.07 -6.67
CA VAL A 320 9.98 29.60 -6.56
C VAL A 320 9.88 28.11 -6.86
N SER A 321 9.19 27.39 -5.97
CA SER A 321 8.84 25.98 -6.19
C SER A 321 7.72 25.87 -7.21
N VAL A 322 7.96 25.05 -8.23
CA VAL A 322 7.01 24.68 -9.28
C VAL A 322 6.74 23.20 -9.14
N PHE A 323 5.48 22.85 -8.90
CA PHE A 323 5.02 21.47 -8.94
C PHE A 323 4.84 21.06 -10.40
N ILE A 324 5.47 19.97 -10.81
CA ILE A 324 5.34 19.39 -12.15
C ILE A 324 4.73 18.00 -12.10
N ILE A 325 3.98 17.69 -13.15
CA ILE A 325 3.39 16.37 -13.34
C ILE A 325 3.43 15.98 -14.81
N ALA A 326 3.79 14.74 -15.10
CA ALA A 326 3.70 14.12 -16.40
C ALA A 326 2.76 12.92 -16.31
N LYS A 327 1.63 12.95 -17.02
CA LYS A 327 0.63 11.88 -17.04
C LYS A 327 0.64 11.15 -18.37
N SER A 328 0.68 9.82 -18.32
CA SER A 328 0.37 8.96 -19.47
C SER A 328 -1.10 8.53 -19.39
N PRO A 329 -1.94 8.90 -20.38
CA PRO A 329 -3.34 8.48 -20.40
C PRO A 329 -3.47 6.97 -20.65
N GLU A 330 -4.56 6.38 -20.16
CA GLU A 330 -4.87 4.94 -20.34
C GLU A 330 -4.87 4.51 -21.82
N ASN A 331 -5.33 5.38 -22.71
CA ASN A 331 -5.34 5.12 -24.14
C ASN A 331 -3.99 5.44 -24.78
N ARG A 332 -3.24 4.39 -25.14
CA ARG A 332 -2.00 4.44 -25.93
C ARG A 332 -2.26 5.12 -27.29
N GLY A 333 -2.19 6.44 -27.32
CA GLY A 333 -2.48 7.24 -28.53
C GLY A 333 -2.59 8.74 -28.27
N ASN A 334 -2.96 9.14 -27.06
CA ASN A 334 -3.18 10.54 -26.69
C ASN A 334 -1.91 11.30 -26.26
N GLY A 335 -0.77 10.60 -26.21
CA GLY A 335 0.51 11.17 -25.78
C GLY A 335 0.55 11.50 -24.29
N TRP A 336 1.75 11.80 -23.80
CA TRP A 336 1.98 12.33 -22.46
C TRP A 336 1.47 13.77 -22.34
N GLN A 337 0.81 14.04 -21.21
CA GLN A 337 0.38 15.35 -20.76
C GLN A 337 1.34 15.86 -19.67
N PHE A 338 2.02 16.96 -19.92
CA PHE A 338 2.90 17.63 -18.96
C PHE A 338 2.18 18.85 -18.42
N GLU A 339 2.24 19.07 -17.11
CA GLU A 339 1.70 20.26 -16.44
C GLU A 339 2.73 20.75 -15.42
N GLY A 340 2.81 22.07 -15.24
CA GLY A 340 3.65 22.71 -14.24
C GLY A 340 2.90 23.90 -13.65
N LYS A 341 2.96 24.07 -12.32
CA LYS A 341 2.30 25.20 -11.65
C LYS A 341 3.05 25.69 -10.43
N THR A 342 2.99 27.00 -10.17
CA THR A 342 3.45 27.57 -8.90
C THR A 342 2.37 27.42 -7.82
N ALA A 343 2.75 27.52 -6.55
CA ALA A 343 1.77 27.70 -5.48
C ALA A 343 1.05 29.06 -5.63
N THR A 344 -0.17 29.14 -5.08
CA THR A 344 -0.98 30.35 -5.15
C THR A 344 -0.30 31.51 -4.42
N GLY A 345 -0.20 32.67 -5.07
CA GLY A 345 0.39 33.89 -4.49
C GLY A 345 1.92 33.96 -4.50
N ASN A 346 2.60 33.00 -5.15
CA ASN A 346 4.05 33.07 -5.31
C ASN A 346 4.42 34.10 -6.39
N GLU A 347 4.94 35.24 -5.94
CA GLU A 347 5.43 36.32 -6.79
C GLU A 347 6.77 35.96 -7.48
N ILE A 348 6.84 36.18 -8.79
CA ILE A 348 8.04 35.99 -9.60
C ILE A 348 8.25 37.24 -10.46
N HIS A 349 9.43 37.86 -10.39
CA HIS A 349 9.78 38.92 -11.34
C HIS A 349 9.99 38.32 -12.74
N LEU A 350 9.14 38.70 -13.71
CA LEU A 350 9.14 38.14 -15.07
C LEU A 350 10.47 38.37 -15.78
N GLY A 351 11.07 39.55 -15.65
CA GLY A 351 12.40 39.81 -16.21
C GLY A 351 13.47 38.88 -15.65
N ARG A 352 13.42 38.58 -14.35
CA ARG A 352 14.35 37.63 -13.71
C ARG A 352 14.10 36.21 -14.20
N LEU A 353 12.84 35.79 -14.27
CA LEU A 353 12.44 34.48 -14.80
C LEU A 353 12.97 34.26 -16.22
N ILE A 354 12.68 35.18 -17.14
CA ILE A 354 13.07 35.03 -18.54
C ILE A 354 14.59 35.09 -18.68
N ASN A 355 15.29 35.96 -17.94
CA ASN A 355 16.76 36.00 -17.97
C ASN A 355 17.40 34.72 -17.43
N GLU A 356 16.85 34.16 -16.35
CA GLU A 356 17.31 32.89 -15.77
C GLU A 356 17.07 31.72 -16.73
N LEU A 357 15.88 31.62 -17.33
CA LEU A 357 15.58 30.61 -18.33
C LEU A 357 16.48 30.78 -19.57
N ALA A 358 16.62 32.00 -20.09
CA ALA A 358 17.48 32.31 -21.23
C ALA A 358 18.93 31.86 -20.96
N ARG A 359 19.46 32.15 -19.78
CA ARG A 359 20.78 31.69 -19.33
C ARG A 359 20.85 30.17 -19.21
N LYS A 360 19.86 29.51 -18.59
CA LYS A 360 19.82 28.04 -18.40
C LYS A 360 19.77 27.28 -19.72
N PHE A 361 19.03 27.80 -20.71
CA PHE A 361 18.85 27.17 -22.01
C PHE A 361 19.83 27.67 -23.08
N GLY A 362 20.72 28.61 -22.75
CA GLY A 362 21.73 29.14 -23.68
C GLY A 362 21.13 29.96 -24.83
N THR A 363 20.03 30.66 -24.58
CA THR A 363 19.35 31.52 -25.56
C THR A 363 19.49 32.98 -25.17
N ASP A 364 19.51 33.89 -26.14
CA ASP A 364 19.44 35.33 -25.87
C ASP A 364 17.99 35.83 -25.99
N THR A 365 17.51 36.53 -24.96
CA THR A 365 16.19 37.18 -24.98
C THR A 365 16.30 38.59 -24.41
N THR A 366 15.85 39.59 -25.17
CA THR A 366 15.64 40.95 -24.68
C THR A 366 14.15 41.20 -24.54
N LEU A 367 13.67 41.35 -23.30
CA LEU A 367 12.30 41.77 -23.04
C LEU A 367 12.17 43.29 -23.18
N PRO A 368 11.02 43.81 -23.68
CA PRO A 368 10.68 45.22 -23.52
C PRO A 368 10.66 45.62 -22.03
N SER A 369 11.14 46.82 -21.70
CA SER A 369 11.21 47.30 -20.31
C SER A 369 9.85 47.36 -19.62
N SER A 370 8.77 47.59 -20.37
CA SER A 370 7.40 47.58 -19.86
C SER A 370 6.91 46.21 -19.39
N VAL A 371 7.62 45.13 -19.77
CA VAL A 371 7.27 43.74 -19.44
C VAL A 371 8.31 43.14 -18.46
N SER A 372 9.57 43.60 -18.50
CA SER A 372 10.62 43.08 -17.62
C SER A 372 10.35 43.29 -16.13
N ASP A 373 9.66 44.37 -15.79
CA ASP A 373 9.43 44.79 -14.39
C ASP A 373 8.17 44.17 -13.79
N LEU A 374 7.40 43.39 -14.57
CA LEU A 374 6.19 42.75 -14.10
C LEU A 374 6.49 41.69 -13.03
N ILE A 375 5.69 41.71 -11.97
CA ILE A 375 5.60 40.62 -10.99
C ILE A 375 4.46 39.73 -11.44
N ILE A 376 4.76 38.47 -11.72
CA ILE A 376 3.77 37.47 -12.11
C ILE A 376 3.55 36.47 -10.99
N GLU A 377 2.33 35.94 -10.91
CA GLU A 377 1.88 34.95 -9.94
C GLU A 377 1.09 33.84 -10.65
N ASN A 378 0.80 32.77 -9.92
CA ASN A 378 -0.14 31.72 -10.35
C ASN A 378 0.19 31.17 -11.75
N ILE A 379 1.49 30.92 -12.00
CA ILE A 379 1.97 30.43 -13.28
C ILE A 379 1.42 29.01 -13.49
N GLY A 380 0.87 28.76 -14.67
CA GLY A 380 0.47 27.45 -15.15
C GLY A 380 1.08 27.20 -16.53
N VAL A 381 1.62 26.00 -16.73
CA VAL A 381 2.12 25.54 -18.02
C VAL A 381 1.55 24.16 -18.31
N SER A 382 1.18 23.91 -19.56
CA SER A 382 0.69 22.62 -20.02
C SER A 382 1.22 22.30 -21.41
N PHE A 383 1.60 21.05 -21.64
CA PHE A 383 2.04 20.58 -22.96
C PHE A 383 1.62 19.14 -23.23
N ASN A 384 1.01 18.90 -24.39
CA ASN A 384 0.67 17.55 -24.83
C ASN A 384 1.61 17.08 -25.95
N THR A 385 2.28 15.93 -25.75
CA THR A 385 3.26 15.42 -26.72
C THR A 385 2.66 14.92 -28.03
N LYS A 386 1.37 14.59 -28.07
CA LYS A 386 0.69 14.10 -29.28
C LYS A 386 0.16 15.26 -30.10
N THR A 387 -0.69 16.09 -29.51
CA THR A 387 -1.29 17.25 -30.20
C THR A 387 -0.25 18.34 -30.44
N LYS A 388 0.81 18.40 -29.62
CA LYS A 388 1.81 19.48 -29.56
C LYS A 388 1.18 20.80 -29.10
N ASP A 389 0.03 20.74 -28.45
CA ASP A 389 -0.60 21.90 -27.86
C ASP A 389 0.18 22.33 -26.62
N PHE A 390 0.38 23.64 -26.50
CA PHE A 390 1.05 24.29 -25.40
C PHE A 390 0.17 25.41 -24.85
N THR A 391 0.05 25.46 -23.53
CA THR A 391 -0.64 26.53 -22.82
C THR A 391 0.29 27.10 -21.74
N PHE A 392 0.28 28.41 -21.61
CA PHE A 392 0.90 29.15 -20.51
C PHE A 392 -0.13 30.15 -19.96
N THR A 393 -0.24 30.24 -18.64
CA THR A 393 -1.10 31.18 -17.94
C THR A 393 -0.32 31.84 -16.83
N CYS A 394 -0.54 33.13 -16.59
CA CYS A 394 -0.07 33.79 -15.38
C CYS A 394 -1.01 34.94 -15.00
N GLU A 395 -0.95 35.31 -13.73
CA GLU A 395 -1.56 36.52 -13.20
C GLU A 395 -0.47 37.55 -12.90
N SER A 396 -0.82 38.82 -12.87
CA SER A 396 0.08 39.91 -12.52
C SER A 396 -0.73 41.10 -12.02
N GLN A 397 -0.06 42.06 -11.42
CA GLN A 397 -0.61 43.38 -11.15
C GLN A 397 0.06 44.38 -12.09
N PHE A 398 -0.77 45.07 -12.89
CA PHE A 398 -0.31 46.12 -13.76
C PHE A 398 -0.56 47.49 -13.11
N PRO A 399 0.48 48.29 -12.83
CA PRO A 399 0.29 49.63 -12.28
C PRO A 399 -0.26 50.58 -13.36
N ILE A 400 -1.40 51.20 -13.08
CA ILE A 400 -1.92 52.33 -13.84
C ILE A 400 -2.08 53.51 -12.87
N ASP A 401 -1.30 54.56 -13.09
CA ASP A 401 -1.17 55.73 -12.20
C ASP A 401 -0.89 55.37 -10.73
N HIS A 402 -1.87 55.50 -9.84
CA HIS A 402 -1.77 55.21 -8.40
C HIS A 402 -2.50 53.92 -7.98
N GLN A 403 -2.94 53.09 -8.93
CA GLN A 403 -3.69 51.87 -8.68
C GLN A 403 -3.03 50.65 -9.34
N ASN A 404 -2.99 49.54 -8.60
CA ASN A 404 -2.61 48.24 -9.15
C ASN A 404 -3.87 47.55 -9.67
N ILE A 405 -3.79 47.03 -10.89
CA ILE A 405 -4.92 46.39 -11.56
C ILE A 405 -4.57 44.94 -11.86
N ASP A 406 -5.44 44.02 -11.44
CA ASP A 406 -5.26 42.60 -11.69
C ASP A 406 -5.41 42.29 -13.18
N ILE A 407 -4.40 41.61 -13.71
CA ILE A 407 -4.34 41.14 -15.10
C ILE A 407 -4.07 39.64 -15.11
N THR A 408 -4.78 38.92 -15.96
CA THR A 408 -4.48 37.53 -16.32
C THR A 408 -4.07 37.49 -17.78
N VAL A 409 -2.99 36.77 -18.07
CA VAL A 409 -2.48 36.55 -19.43
C VAL A 409 -2.49 35.07 -19.73
N ASN A 410 -3.02 34.70 -20.89
CA ASN A 410 -3.00 33.35 -21.41
C ASN A 410 -2.33 33.31 -22.78
N ILE A 411 -1.51 32.29 -22.99
CA ILE A 411 -0.87 31.99 -24.27
C ILE A 411 -1.23 30.57 -24.64
N ASN A 412 -1.87 30.41 -25.79
CA ASN A 412 -2.26 29.12 -26.33
C ASN A 412 -1.60 28.94 -27.70
N ILE A 413 -0.79 27.90 -27.85
CA ILE A 413 -0.14 27.53 -29.11
C ILE A 413 -0.66 26.15 -29.50
N LEU A 414 -1.55 26.13 -30.50
CA LEU A 414 -2.27 24.93 -30.92
C LEU A 414 -1.78 24.48 -32.29
N ARG A 415 -1.42 23.20 -32.42
CA ARG A 415 -1.02 22.65 -33.72
C ARG A 415 -2.25 22.43 -34.59
N GLN A 416 -2.18 22.91 -35.82
CA GLN A 416 -3.26 22.79 -36.80
C GLN A 416 -3.10 21.50 -37.62
N LEU A 417 -4.17 21.12 -38.34
CA LEU A 417 -4.18 19.92 -39.19
C LEU A 417 -3.13 19.95 -40.31
N ASP A 418 -2.74 21.15 -40.77
CA ASP A 418 -1.70 21.37 -41.78
C ASP A 418 -0.27 21.41 -41.20
N LEU A 419 -0.12 21.03 -39.92
CA LEU A 419 1.13 21.06 -39.14
C LEU A 419 1.65 22.47 -38.80
N SER A 420 0.94 23.54 -39.18
CA SER A 420 1.23 24.89 -38.72
C SER A 420 0.83 25.07 -37.26
N TYR A 421 1.22 26.19 -36.65
CA TYR A 421 0.86 26.54 -35.28
C TYR A 421 0.00 27.80 -35.25
N LYS A 422 -1.18 27.69 -34.65
CA LYS A 422 -2.01 28.84 -34.30
C LYS A 422 -1.60 29.33 -32.93
N LYS A 423 -1.10 30.56 -32.87
CA LYS A 423 -0.78 31.25 -31.62
C LYS A 423 -1.95 32.15 -31.25
N HIS A 424 -2.44 32.04 -30.03
CA HIS A 424 -3.47 32.89 -29.48
C HIS A 424 -2.98 33.46 -28.16
N PHE A 425 -3.03 34.77 -28.05
CA PHE A 425 -2.66 35.53 -26.86
C PHE A 425 -3.94 36.23 -26.41
N ASP A 426 -4.40 35.91 -25.22
CA ASP A 426 -5.61 36.48 -24.64
C ASP A 426 -5.38 36.76 -23.15
N GLY A 427 -6.39 37.34 -22.52
CA GLY A 427 -6.31 37.67 -21.11
C GLY A 427 -7.50 38.50 -20.68
N HIS A 428 -7.45 38.94 -19.45
CA HIS A 428 -8.37 39.96 -18.97
C HIS A 428 -7.72 40.88 -17.96
N ILE A 429 -8.22 42.11 -17.90
CA ILE A 429 -7.90 43.07 -16.85
C ILE A 429 -9.19 43.41 -16.10
N THR A 430 -9.10 43.50 -14.78
CA THR A 430 -10.27 43.80 -13.93
C THR A 430 -10.15 45.19 -13.34
N ILE A 431 -11.01 46.12 -13.76
CA ILE A 431 -11.04 47.50 -13.26
C ILE A 431 -12.33 47.68 -12.44
N GLY A 432 -12.20 47.80 -11.11
CA GLY A 432 -13.36 47.79 -10.21
C GLY A 432 -14.09 46.45 -10.28
N SER A 433 -15.38 46.45 -10.62
CA SER A 433 -16.18 45.23 -10.85
C SER A 433 -16.23 44.80 -12.32
N LEU A 434 -15.53 45.50 -13.21
CA LEU A 434 -15.65 45.33 -14.66
C LEU A 434 -14.47 44.52 -15.20
N LYS A 435 -14.76 43.48 -15.99
CA LYS A 435 -13.76 42.60 -16.60
C LYS A 435 -13.64 42.89 -18.09
N PHE A 436 -12.46 43.31 -18.52
CA PHE A 436 -12.16 43.63 -19.92
C PHE A 436 -11.32 42.51 -20.53
N ALA A 437 -11.71 42.02 -21.70
CA ALA A 437 -10.90 41.06 -22.46
C ALA A 437 -9.70 41.79 -23.09
N LEU A 438 -8.51 41.20 -22.97
CA LEU A 438 -7.29 41.74 -23.57
C LEU A 438 -7.03 41.11 -24.93
N ILE A 439 -6.77 41.97 -25.91
CA ILE A 439 -6.43 41.60 -27.27
C ILE A 439 -5.04 42.18 -27.56
N PHE A 440 -4.06 41.31 -27.72
CA PHE A 440 -2.68 41.70 -27.99
C PHE A 440 -2.45 41.87 -29.50
N ASP A 441 -1.61 42.85 -29.85
CA ASP A 441 -1.15 43.05 -31.22
C ASP A 441 -0.19 41.92 -31.63
N THR A 442 -0.20 41.56 -32.91
CA THR A 442 0.71 40.55 -33.49
C THR A 442 2.04 41.14 -33.96
N ASP A 443 2.17 42.48 -34.00
CA ASP A 443 3.42 43.18 -34.30
C ASP A 443 4.40 43.13 -33.10
N GLN A 444 5.62 42.63 -33.34
CA GLN A 444 6.68 42.44 -32.34
C GLN A 444 7.24 43.76 -31.76
N THR A 445 6.93 44.90 -32.37
CA THR A 445 7.34 46.23 -31.89
C THR A 445 6.23 46.97 -31.17
N SER A 446 5.01 46.41 -31.17
CA SER A 446 3.85 47.05 -30.56
C SER A 446 3.95 47.01 -29.03
N THR A 447 3.76 48.17 -28.41
CA THR A 447 3.67 48.34 -26.95
C THR A 447 2.22 48.52 -26.50
N LYS A 448 1.25 48.17 -27.35
CA LYS A 448 -0.18 48.44 -27.15
C LYS A 448 -0.98 47.14 -27.16
N PHE A 449 -2.00 47.09 -26.32
CA PHE A 449 -3.06 46.09 -26.37
C PHE A 449 -4.41 46.79 -26.34
N LEU A 450 -5.46 46.12 -26.82
CA LEU A 450 -6.84 46.59 -26.74
C LEU A 450 -7.54 45.89 -25.58
N ALA A 451 -8.13 46.64 -24.66
CA ALA A 451 -9.02 46.13 -23.64
C ALA A 451 -10.47 46.33 -24.10
N ALA A 452 -11.19 45.24 -24.37
CA ALA A 452 -12.58 45.26 -24.84
C ALA A 452 -13.53 44.87 -23.71
N TYR A 453 -14.56 45.68 -23.49
CA TYR A 453 -15.65 45.40 -22.56
C TYR A 453 -16.93 45.15 -23.33
N HIS A 454 -17.68 44.14 -22.91
CA HIS A 454 -19.02 43.88 -23.42
C HIS A 454 -19.92 43.45 -22.25
N ASP A 455 -20.92 44.28 -21.98
CA ASP A 455 -22.01 44.02 -21.04
C ASP A 455 -23.21 44.90 -21.44
N ASP A 456 -24.40 44.55 -20.94
CA ASP A 456 -25.63 45.32 -21.12
C ASP A 456 -25.65 46.61 -20.27
N GLN A 457 -24.68 46.75 -19.35
CA GLN A 457 -24.53 47.91 -18.47
C GLN A 457 -23.84 49.08 -19.19
N THR A 458 -24.44 50.26 -19.10
CA THR A 458 -23.81 51.50 -19.60
C THR A 458 -22.73 51.98 -18.64
N VAL A 459 -21.46 51.85 -19.03
CA VAL A 459 -20.31 52.35 -18.29
C VAL A 459 -19.93 53.74 -18.80
N LYS A 460 -19.79 54.73 -17.90
CA LYS A 460 -19.27 56.05 -18.32
C LYS A 460 -17.76 55.95 -18.42
N VAL A 461 -17.20 56.40 -19.54
CA VAL A 461 -15.75 56.39 -19.78
C VAL A 461 -14.96 57.09 -18.66
N LYS A 462 -15.50 58.17 -18.08
CA LYS A 462 -14.87 58.85 -16.93
C LYS A 462 -14.71 57.96 -15.69
N ASP A 463 -15.60 56.99 -15.50
CA ASP A 463 -15.57 56.09 -14.34
C ASP A 463 -14.49 54.99 -14.53
N LEU A 464 -13.85 54.92 -15.71
CA LEU A 464 -12.75 54.00 -16.04
C LEU A 464 -11.35 54.61 -15.90
N ILE A 465 -11.22 55.93 -15.73
CA ILE A 465 -9.93 56.63 -15.75
C ILE A 465 -9.60 57.33 -14.42
N GLY A 466 -10.46 57.17 -13.40
CA GLY A 466 -10.40 57.97 -12.16
C GLY A 466 -11.10 59.31 -12.30
#